data_AF-A0A238KKR5-F1
#
_entry.id   AF-A0A238KKR5-F1
#
_cell.length_a   1.000
_cell.length_b   1.000
_cell.length_c   1.000
_cell.angle_alpha   90.00
_cell.angle_beta   90.00
_cell.angle_gamma   90.00
#
_symmetry.space_group_name_H-M   'P 1'
#
loop_
_entity.id
_entity.type
_entity.pdbx_description
1 polymer ?
#
loop_
_entity_poly.entity_id
_entity_poly.type
_entity_poly.pdbx_seq_one_letter_code
_entity_poly.pdbx_strand_id
1 'polypeptide(L)'
;MNIHDRDPDREEVEHALATLRRWAQTAPEEELAGLEPPLARLVPGAELSNGPALRRAYPEEFTVDEAYKATLPDLQNGPSSLIRGAKQAIQHVGISNFRLPIRFHTRDDGDLTLETSVTGTVSLEAEKKGINMSRIMRSFYGHAERAFSFEVIDSALDAYKRDLDSFDARIMMRFSFPVLRPSLRSGLEGYQYYDIALELVEQDGVRKKIMHVDYVYSSTCPCSLELAEHARQVRGQMATPHAQRSVARVSVLLADGAECLWFEDLIDMCRDAVPTETQVMVKREDEQAFAELNAANPIFVEDAARLFCEGLRNDARISDFRVVASHQESLHSHDAVSVLVEGPTFANESLDPQLFATLIHRG
;
A
#
# COMPACT_ATOMS: atom_id res chain seq x y z
N MET A 1 14.51 -47.18 29.57
CA MET A 1 14.83 -46.98 31.00
C MET A 1 15.18 -45.51 31.14
N ASN A 2 14.33 -44.74 31.84
CA ASN A 2 14.42 -43.30 31.95
C ASN A 2 15.76 -42.87 32.55
N ILE A 3 16.55 -42.10 31.80
CA ILE A 3 17.62 -41.30 32.38
C ILE A 3 16.91 -40.10 33.00
N HIS A 4 16.79 -40.11 34.32
CA HIS A 4 16.31 -38.96 35.07
C HIS A 4 17.36 -37.86 34.96
N ASP A 5 17.00 -36.75 34.30
CA ASP A 5 17.61 -35.44 34.55
C ASP A 5 17.43 -35.17 36.04
N ARG A 6 18.48 -35.41 36.84
CA ARG A 6 18.52 -34.95 38.22
C ARG A 6 18.95 -33.48 38.18
N ASP A 7 18.28 -32.65 38.98
CA ASP A 7 18.77 -31.29 39.19
C ASP A 7 20.23 -31.36 39.65
N PRO A 8 21.12 -30.54 39.06
CA PRO A 8 22.54 -30.59 39.37
C PRO A 8 22.76 -30.34 40.86
N ASP A 9 23.64 -31.13 41.46
CA ASP A 9 23.99 -30.93 42.85
C ASP A 9 24.92 -29.71 43.01
N ARG A 10 25.09 -29.26 44.26
CA ARG A 10 25.82 -28.03 44.55
C ARG A 10 27.26 -28.06 44.06
N GLU A 11 27.92 -29.21 44.13
CA GLU A 11 29.31 -29.35 43.65
C GLU A 11 29.38 -29.25 42.13
N GLU A 12 28.42 -29.87 41.42
CA GLU A 12 28.30 -29.76 39.97
C GLU A 12 28.08 -28.29 39.51
N VAL A 13 27.23 -27.54 40.21
CA VAL A 13 26.99 -26.12 39.92
C VAL A 13 28.24 -25.27 40.17
N GLU A 14 28.93 -25.49 41.30
CA GLU A 14 30.16 -24.77 41.64
C GLU A 14 31.29 -25.08 40.62
N HIS A 15 31.36 -26.32 40.13
CA HIS A 15 32.31 -26.72 39.10
C HIS A 15 32.00 -26.11 37.72
N ALA A 16 30.73 -26.11 37.31
CA ALA A 16 30.28 -25.46 36.08
C ALA A 16 30.59 -23.95 36.10
N LEU A 17 30.32 -23.30 37.24
CA LEU A 17 30.65 -21.90 37.46
C LEU A 17 32.17 -21.66 37.35
N ALA A 18 32.99 -22.47 37.99
CA ALA A 18 34.45 -22.34 37.90
C ALA A 18 34.98 -22.52 36.46
N THR A 19 34.34 -23.38 35.67
CA THR A 19 34.68 -23.62 34.26
C THR A 19 34.33 -22.42 33.39
N LEU A 20 33.12 -21.87 33.54
CA LEU A 20 32.70 -20.64 32.84
C LEU A 20 33.62 -19.46 33.14
N ARG A 21 34.04 -19.32 34.40
CA ARG A 21 34.96 -18.25 34.84
C ARG A 21 36.33 -18.36 34.20
N ARG A 22 36.85 -19.59 34.05
CA ARG A 22 38.17 -19.83 33.45
C ARG A 22 38.17 -19.57 31.96
N TRP A 23 37.10 -19.98 31.27
CA TRP A 23 36.92 -19.69 29.85
C TRP A 23 36.78 -18.19 29.60
N ALA A 24 35.98 -17.47 30.40
CA ALA A 24 35.77 -16.04 30.23
C ALA A 24 37.05 -15.18 30.42
N GLN A 25 38.06 -15.69 31.13
CA GLN A 25 39.35 -15.02 31.25
C GLN A 25 40.22 -15.12 29.98
N THR A 26 39.94 -16.07 29.09
CA THR A 26 40.76 -16.33 27.90
C THR A 26 39.98 -16.20 26.59
N ALA A 27 38.66 -15.95 26.64
CA ALA A 27 37.81 -15.81 25.47
C ALA A 27 38.02 -14.47 24.75
N PRO A 28 37.98 -14.44 23.40
CA PRO A 28 38.02 -13.19 22.64
C PRO A 28 36.77 -12.33 22.91
N GLU A 29 36.92 -11.00 22.85
CA GLU A 29 35.86 -10.04 23.19
C GLU A 29 34.57 -10.23 22.38
N GLU A 30 34.68 -10.69 21.12
CA GLU A 30 33.54 -10.97 20.25
C GLU A 30 32.65 -12.13 20.74
N GLU A 31 33.24 -13.17 21.35
CA GLU A 31 32.47 -14.28 21.94
C GLU A 31 31.81 -13.87 23.26
N LEU A 32 32.47 -13.02 24.05
CA LEU A 32 31.91 -12.48 25.29
C LEU A 32 30.72 -11.55 25.02
N ALA A 33 30.76 -10.77 23.93
CA ALA A 33 29.68 -9.89 23.49
C ALA A 33 28.43 -10.66 23.02
N GLY A 34 28.57 -11.94 22.64
CA GLY A 34 27.48 -12.82 22.22
C GLY A 34 26.76 -13.56 23.35
N LEU A 35 27.22 -13.46 24.60
CA LEU A 35 26.62 -14.16 25.74
C LEU A 35 25.25 -13.59 26.14
N GLU A 36 24.34 -14.47 26.57
CA GLU A 36 23.11 -13.98 27.19
C GLU A 36 23.41 -13.22 28.50
N PRO A 37 22.70 -12.11 28.78
CA PRO A 37 22.95 -11.24 29.93
C PRO A 37 23.10 -11.93 31.30
N PRO A 38 22.41 -13.06 31.60
CA PRO A 38 22.60 -13.78 32.86
C PRO A 38 23.94 -14.51 32.96
N LEU A 39 24.49 -15.02 31.85
CA LEU A 39 25.76 -15.76 31.82
C LEU A 39 26.96 -14.83 32.01
N ALA A 40 26.88 -13.61 31.47
CA ALA A 40 27.90 -12.57 31.65
C ALA A 40 28.09 -12.18 33.14
N ARG A 41 27.05 -12.36 33.99
CA ARG A 41 27.08 -12.03 35.43
C ARG A 41 27.88 -13.02 36.28
N LEU A 42 28.28 -14.17 35.73
CA LEU A 42 28.91 -15.26 36.48
C LEU A 42 30.46 -15.17 36.52
N VAL A 43 31.05 -14.19 35.82
CA VAL A 43 32.51 -13.97 35.70
C VAL A 43 33.03 -12.99 36.79
N PRO A 44 34.00 -13.37 37.63
CA PRO A 44 34.50 -12.55 38.74
C PRO A 44 35.62 -11.60 38.28
N GLY A 45 35.57 -10.35 38.78
CA GLY A 45 36.54 -9.29 38.46
C GLY A 45 35.91 -8.05 37.82
N ALA A 46 34.68 -8.17 37.31
CA ALA A 46 33.85 -7.01 37.01
C ALA A 46 33.20 -6.54 38.32
N GLU A 47 33.60 -5.37 38.82
CA GLU A 47 32.80 -4.68 39.83
C GLU A 47 31.37 -4.56 39.31
N LEU A 48 30.45 -5.27 39.96
CA LEU A 48 29.02 -5.06 39.76
C LEU A 48 28.71 -3.69 40.35
N SER A 49 28.89 -2.62 39.56
CA SER A 49 27.93 -1.53 39.68
C SER A 49 26.59 -2.21 39.46
N ASN A 50 25.72 -2.26 40.48
CA ASN A 50 24.30 -2.27 40.20
C ASN A 50 24.15 -1.14 39.20
N GLY A 51 23.92 -1.48 37.92
CA GLY A 51 23.76 -0.47 36.87
C GLY A 51 22.85 0.60 37.45
N PRO A 52 23.20 1.89 37.31
CA PRO A 52 22.65 2.97 38.13
C PRO A 52 21.15 2.78 38.28
N ALA A 53 20.65 2.79 39.51
CA ALA A 53 19.24 2.52 39.81
C ALA A 53 18.36 3.31 38.83
N LEU A 54 17.69 2.60 37.94
CA LEU A 54 16.95 3.23 36.85
C LEU A 54 15.80 4.04 37.45
N ARG A 55 15.74 5.33 37.09
CA ARG A 55 14.66 6.22 37.54
C ARG A 55 13.37 5.83 36.80
N ARG A 56 12.27 5.71 37.53
CA ARG A 56 10.93 5.47 36.96
C ARG A 56 10.16 6.76 36.64
N ALA A 57 10.57 7.87 37.24
CA ALA A 57 9.98 9.18 36.95
C ALA A 57 10.50 9.69 35.60
N TYR A 58 9.58 10.16 34.75
CA TYR A 58 9.94 10.87 33.53
C TYR A 58 10.57 12.22 33.89
N PRO A 59 11.76 12.57 33.38
CA PRO A 59 12.43 13.81 33.75
C PRO A 59 11.85 14.98 32.93
N GLU A 60 10.75 15.57 33.41
CA GLU A 60 10.04 16.72 32.78
C GLU A 60 10.97 17.91 32.43
N GLU A 61 12.01 18.14 33.25
CA GLU A 61 12.96 19.25 33.08
C GLU A 61 14.16 18.92 32.18
N PHE A 62 14.28 17.66 31.74
CA PHE A 62 15.40 17.27 30.89
C PHE A 62 15.24 17.85 29.49
N THR A 63 16.23 18.63 29.07
CA THR A 63 16.32 19.20 27.72
C THR A 63 17.53 18.63 27.01
N VAL A 64 17.38 18.43 25.70
CA VAL A 64 18.39 17.81 24.86
C VAL A 64 19.15 18.91 24.11
N ASP A 65 20.43 19.08 24.44
CA ASP A 65 21.35 19.95 23.70
C ASP A 65 22.17 19.17 22.65
N GLU A 66 22.92 19.88 21.81
CA GLU A 66 23.72 19.25 20.75
C GLU A 66 24.83 18.34 21.30
N ALA A 67 25.40 18.69 22.46
CA ALA A 67 26.43 17.88 23.11
C ALA A 67 25.87 16.52 23.55
N TYR A 68 24.69 16.50 24.18
CA TYR A 68 24.00 15.27 24.56
C TYR A 68 23.56 14.47 23.33
N LYS A 69 23.00 15.10 22.29
CA LYS A 69 22.63 14.41 21.04
C LYS A 69 23.80 13.64 20.44
N ALA A 70 25.00 14.23 20.45
CA ALA A 70 26.20 13.59 19.93
C ALA A 70 26.62 12.33 20.72
N THR A 71 26.15 12.16 21.96
CA THR A 71 26.38 10.95 22.77
C THR A 71 25.38 9.84 22.50
N LEU A 72 24.27 10.14 21.82
CA LEU A 72 23.23 9.16 21.56
C LEU A 72 23.72 8.13 20.53
N PRO A 73 23.47 6.83 20.77
CA PRO A 73 23.90 5.79 19.84
C PRO A 73 23.11 5.87 18.52
N ASP A 74 23.83 5.87 17.40
CA ASP A 74 23.27 5.78 16.06
C ASP A 74 23.54 4.41 15.45
N LEU A 75 22.71 3.44 15.83
CA LEU A 75 22.84 2.05 15.37
C LEU A 75 22.56 1.91 13.87
N GLN A 76 21.83 2.84 13.26
CA GLN A 76 21.44 2.76 11.85
C GLN A 76 22.62 3.11 10.93
N ASN A 77 23.45 4.06 11.35
CA ASN A 77 24.71 4.41 10.71
C ASN A 77 25.92 3.65 11.30
N GLY A 78 25.66 2.59 12.09
CA GLY A 78 26.69 1.73 12.67
C GLY A 78 27.40 0.84 11.63
N PRO A 79 28.52 0.19 12.02
CA PRO A 79 29.32 -0.61 11.10
C PRO A 79 28.54 -1.81 10.52
N SER A 80 28.91 -2.23 9.31
CA SER A 80 28.26 -3.35 8.61
C SER A 80 28.42 -4.70 9.33
N SER A 81 29.36 -4.81 10.28
CA SER A 81 29.50 -5.96 11.18
C SER A 81 28.29 -6.20 12.07
N LEU A 82 27.45 -5.18 12.30
CA LEU A 82 26.22 -5.29 13.07
C LEU A 82 25.03 -5.79 12.24
N ILE A 83 25.19 -6.01 10.94
CA ILE A 83 24.15 -6.59 10.07
C ILE A 83 23.94 -8.05 10.44
N ARG A 84 22.67 -8.47 10.53
CA ARG A 84 22.29 -9.87 10.79
C ARG A 84 21.76 -10.49 9.50
N GLY A 85 22.24 -11.68 9.17
CA GLY A 85 21.85 -12.39 7.95
C GLY A 85 22.73 -12.07 6.74
N ALA A 86 22.27 -12.47 5.57
CA ALA A 86 22.98 -12.21 4.32
C ALA A 86 22.96 -10.72 4.01
N LYS A 87 24.13 -10.16 3.68
CA LYS A 87 24.26 -8.80 3.18
C LYS A 87 23.71 -8.75 1.75
N GLN A 88 22.45 -8.34 1.62
CA GLN A 88 21.75 -8.24 0.35
C GLN A 88 21.13 -6.86 0.21
N ALA A 89 21.08 -6.37 -1.02
CA ALA A 89 20.36 -5.15 -1.32
C ALA A 89 18.86 -5.38 -1.08
N ILE A 90 18.23 -4.48 -0.33
CA ILE A 90 16.79 -4.49 -0.09
C ILE A 90 16.16 -3.52 -1.07
N GLN A 91 15.24 -4.00 -1.91
CA GLN A 91 14.61 -3.18 -2.95
C GLN A 91 13.65 -2.14 -2.34
N HIS A 92 12.95 -2.51 -1.26
CA HIS A 92 12.02 -1.62 -0.56
C HIS A 92 12.15 -1.75 0.96
N VAL A 93 12.55 -0.67 1.61
CA VAL A 93 12.47 -0.49 3.06
C VAL A 93 11.95 0.91 3.36
N GLY A 94 11.06 1.03 4.34
CA GLY A 94 10.39 2.29 4.60
C GLY A 94 9.26 2.21 5.60
N ILE A 95 8.34 3.16 5.50
CA ILE A 95 7.13 3.24 6.30
C ILE A 95 5.91 3.03 5.42
N SER A 96 4.86 2.47 6.01
CA SER A 96 3.60 2.22 5.31
C SER A 96 2.43 2.69 6.16
N ASN A 97 1.41 3.24 5.49
CA ASN A 97 0.12 3.60 6.06
C ASN A 97 0.18 4.63 7.21
N PHE A 98 1.07 5.63 7.12
CA PHE A 98 0.92 6.83 7.97
C PHE A 98 -0.05 7.81 7.31
N ARG A 99 -0.81 8.56 8.11
CA ARG A 99 -1.90 9.40 7.61
C ARG A 99 -1.67 10.87 7.88
N LEU A 100 -2.03 11.71 6.92
CA LEU A 100 -1.97 13.16 7.03
C LEU A 100 -3.01 13.81 6.08
N PRO A 101 -3.51 15.01 6.42
CA PRO A 101 -4.33 15.79 5.49
C PRO A 101 -3.46 16.31 4.34
N ILE A 102 -3.87 16.05 3.10
CA ILE A 102 -3.23 16.55 1.88
C ILE A 102 -4.25 17.34 1.06
N ARG A 103 -3.79 18.42 0.42
CA ARG A 103 -4.61 19.21 -0.50
C ARG A 103 -4.53 18.65 -1.93
N PHE A 104 -5.68 18.57 -2.59
CA PHE A 104 -5.83 18.11 -3.97
C PHE A 104 -6.63 19.13 -4.77
N HIS A 105 -6.21 19.36 -6.01
CA HIS A 105 -6.98 20.13 -6.98
C HIS A 105 -8.01 19.23 -7.67
N THR A 106 -9.17 19.81 -8.00
CA THR A 106 -10.20 19.21 -8.83
C THR A 106 -10.18 19.84 -10.22
N ARG A 107 -10.76 19.15 -11.21
CA ARG A 107 -10.80 19.60 -12.61
C ARG A 107 -11.46 20.98 -12.78
N ASP A 108 -12.47 21.26 -11.97
CA ASP A 108 -13.27 22.49 -12.04
C ASP A 108 -12.73 23.62 -11.14
N ASP A 109 -11.40 23.67 -10.93
CA ASP A 109 -10.68 24.70 -10.15
C ASP A 109 -11.09 24.76 -8.66
N GLY A 110 -11.46 23.59 -8.10
CA GLY A 110 -11.73 23.41 -6.68
C GLY A 110 -10.55 22.82 -5.91
N ASP A 111 -10.54 23.05 -4.59
CA ASP A 111 -9.55 22.47 -3.68
C ASP A 111 -10.23 21.60 -2.61
N LEU A 112 -9.67 20.43 -2.36
CA LEU A 112 -10.12 19.52 -1.31
C LEU A 112 -8.96 19.16 -0.39
N THR A 113 -9.23 19.10 0.92
CA THR A 113 -8.28 18.53 1.89
C THR A 113 -8.78 17.17 2.32
N LEU A 114 -8.04 16.12 1.99
CA LEU A 114 -8.44 14.74 2.22
C LEU A 114 -7.46 14.04 3.18
N GLU A 115 -7.98 13.21 4.07
CA GLU A 115 -7.14 12.27 4.81
C GLU A 115 -6.48 11.32 3.80
N THR A 116 -5.14 11.32 3.79
CA THR A 116 -4.35 10.57 2.82
C THR A 116 -3.41 9.62 3.56
N SER A 117 -3.50 8.33 3.21
CA SER A 117 -2.56 7.31 3.65
C SER A 117 -1.32 7.31 2.75
N VAL A 118 -0.13 7.32 3.35
CA VAL A 118 1.12 7.38 2.62
C VAL A 118 2.00 6.18 2.96
N THR A 119 2.56 5.58 1.92
CA THR A 119 3.62 4.57 1.99
C THR A 119 4.83 5.13 1.27
N GLY A 120 5.97 5.22 1.94
CA GLY A 120 7.22 5.71 1.37
C GLY A 120 8.34 4.70 1.62
N THR A 121 9.00 4.25 0.56
CA THR A 121 10.05 3.23 0.62
C THR A 121 11.21 3.57 -0.31
N VAL A 122 12.39 3.04 0.03
CA VAL A 122 13.61 3.15 -0.79
C VAL A 122 14.39 1.86 -0.85
N SER A 123 15.29 1.81 -1.83
CA SER A 123 16.37 0.83 -1.88
C SER A 123 17.40 1.06 -0.77
N LEU A 124 17.91 -0.04 -0.22
CA LEU A 124 19.00 -0.07 0.76
C LEU A 124 20.11 -0.98 0.25
N GLU A 125 21.32 -0.46 0.18
CA GLU A 125 22.51 -1.21 -0.23
C GLU A 125 22.85 -2.33 0.77
N ALA A 126 23.47 -3.40 0.26
CA ALA A 126 23.79 -4.60 1.04
C ALA A 126 24.68 -4.35 2.28
N GLU A 127 25.51 -3.31 2.25
CA GLU A 127 26.45 -2.97 3.33
C GLU A 127 25.90 -1.93 4.31
N LYS A 128 24.71 -1.36 4.06
CA LYS A 128 24.05 -0.42 4.96
C LYS A 128 23.13 -1.19 5.92
N LYS A 129 23.21 -0.87 7.22
CA LYS A 129 22.43 -1.58 8.26
C LYS A 129 20.95 -1.20 8.29
N GLY A 130 20.61 0.03 7.94
CA GLY A 130 19.22 0.48 7.90
C GLY A 130 19.07 1.91 7.42
N ILE A 131 17.82 2.35 7.31
CA ILE A 131 17.47 3.74 6.99
C ILE A 131 16.97 4.48 8.23
N ASN A 132 17.05 5.80 8.22
CA ASN A 132 16.37 6.61 9.22
C ASN A 132 14.90 6.81 8.84
N MET A 133 14.05 5.90 9.35
CA MET A 133 12.60 5.87 9.08
C MET A 133 11.90 7.22 9.35
N SER A 134 12.28 7.91 10.43
CA SER A 134 11.66 9.18 10.82
C SER A 134 11.89 10.30 9.79
N ARG A 135 12.94 10.20 8.97
CA ARG A 135 13.20 11.17 7.89
C ARG A 135 12.14 11.11 6.80
N ILE A 136 11.59 9.91 6.51
CA ILE A 136 10.49 9.77 5.54
C ILE A 136 9.34 10.64 6.00
N MET A 137 8.81 10.41 7.20
CA MET A 137 7.67 11.20 7.71
C MET A 137 7.97 12.69 7.76
N ARG A 138 9.15 13.10 8.25
CA ARG A 138 9.50 14.54 8.33
C ARG A 138 9.52 15.23 6.97
N SER A 139 9.96 14.54 5.91
CA SER A 139 9.89 15.09 4.54
C SER A 139 8.45 15.38 4.13
N PHE A 140 7.51 14.45 4.37
CA PHE A 140 6.10 14.67 4.05
C PHE A 140 5.49 15.81 4.88
N TYR A 141 5.71 15.86 6.19
CA TYR A 141 5.20 16.96 7.02
C TYR A 141 5.73 18.33 6.60
N GLY A 142 6.97 18.40 6.08
CA GLY A 142 7.53 19.65 5.57
C GLY A 142 6.90 20.17 4.26
N HIS A 143 6.23 19.29 3.51
CA HIS A 143 5.69 19.57 2.17
C HIS A 143 4.16 19.47 2.07
N ALA A 144 3.50 18.75 2.98
CA ALA A 144 2.06 18.48 2.97
C ALA A 144 1.18 19.74 2.92
N GLU A 145 1.62 20.83 3.57
CA GLU A 145 0.86 22.10 3.60
C GLU A 145 1.19 23.05 2.43
N ARG A 146 2.20 22.73 1.61
CA ARG A 146 2.80 23.68 0.66
C ARG A 146 2.51 23.39 -0.81
N ALA A 147 2.09 22.18 -1.13
CA ALA A 147 1.93 21.70 -2.50
C ALA A 147 0.66 20.85 -2.64
N PHE A 148 0.25 20.57 -3.88
CA PHE A 148 -0.92 19.77 -4.19
C PHE A 148 -0.55 18.48 -4.93
N SER A 149 -1.32 17.40 -4.71
CA SER A 149 -1.26 16.19 -5.54
C SER A 149 0.16 15.63 -5.76
N PHE A 150 0.64 15.52 -7.01
CA PHE A 150 1.98 14.99 -7.32
C PHE A 150 3.12 15.91 -6.90
N GLU A 151 2.91 17.22 -6.77
CA GLU A 151 3.97 18.16 -6.37
C GLU A 151 4.43 17.92 -4.93
N VAL A 152 3.50 17.49 -4.06
CA VAL A 152 3.83 17.02 -2.70
C VAL A 152 4.75 15.82 -2.80
N ILE A 153 4.43 14.86 -3.67
CA ILE A 153 5.21 13.63 -3.82
C ILE A 153 6.60 13.95 -4.40
N ASP A 154 6.68 14.77 -5.46
CA ASP A 154 7.94 15.18 -6.09
C ASP A 154 8.85 15.89 -5.06
N SER A 155 8.31 16.87 -4.34
CA SER A 155 9.08 17.62 -3.32
C SER A 155 9.53 16.74 -2.17
N ALA A 156 8.65 15.86 -1.69
CA ALA A 156 8.98 14.92 -0.63
C ALA A 156 10.08 13.95 -1.08
N LEU A 157 10.00 13.42 -2.31
CA LEU A 157 11.00 12.54 -2.90
C LEU A 157 12.36 13.22 -3.01
N ASP A 158 12.40 14.46 -3.50
CA ASP A 158 13.63 15.24 -3.67
C ASP A 158 14.30 15.60 -2.34
N ALA A 159 13.51 15.96 -1.32
CA ALA A 159 14.02 16.14 0.03
C ALA A 159 14.54 14.83 0.61
N TYR A 160 13.84 13.73 0.32
CA TYR A 160 14.18 12.41 0.84
C TYR A 160 15.47 11.83 0.25
N LYS A 161 15.67 11.93 -1.08
CA LYS A 161 16.88 11.42 -1.75
C LYS A 161 18.15 12.15 -1.33
N ARG A 162 18.10 13.48 -1.18
CA ARG A 162 19.23 14.29 -0.70
C ARG A 162 19.74 13.85 0.67
N ASP A 163 18.85 13.31 1.50
CA ASP A 163 19.14 12.94 2.88
C ASP A 163 19.71 11.52 3.05
N LEU A 164 19.58 10.63 2.05
CA LEU A 164 19.79 9.19 2.23
C LEU A 164 20.76 8.52 1.26
N ASP A 165 21.29 9.26 0.29
CA ASP A 165 22.28 8.75 -0.68
C ASP A 165 21.83 7.38 -1.25
N SER A 166 20.54 7.32 -1.63
CA SER A 166 19.83 6.12 -2.11
C SER A 166 19.48 6.28 -3.58
N PHE A 167 19.49 5.16 -4.31
CA PHE A 167 19.34 5.13 -5.76
C PHE A 167 17.87 5.18 -6.18
N ASP A 168 17.07 4.26 -5.63
CA ASP A 168 15.67 4.09 -6.00
C ASP A 168 14.71 4.42 -4.86
N ALA A 169 13.57 5.01 -5.23
CA ALA A 169 12.56 5.45 -4.29
C ALA A 169 11.13 5.33 -4.84
N ARG A 170 10.21 5.01 -3.93
CA ARG A 170 8.79 4.82 -4.24
C ARG A 170 7.93 5.43 -3.16
N ILE A 171 7.01 6.30 -3.58
CA ILE A 171 5.99 6.90 -2.74
C ILE A 171 4.62 6.54 -3.30
N MET A 172 3.71 6.16 -2.43
CA MET A 172 2.31 5.96 -2.76
C MET A 172 1.42 6.72 -1.77
N MET A 173 0.53 7.55 -2.29
CA MET A 173 -0.51 8.24 -1.54
C MET A 173 -1.87 7.63 -1.92
N ARG A 174 -2.69 7.27 -0.93
CA ARG A 174 -4.04 6.71 -1.13
C ARG A 174 -5.07 7.54 -0.39
N PHE A 175 -6.16 7.87 -1.06
CA PHE A 175 -7.23 8.70 -0.53
C PHE A 175 -8.56 8.37 -1.19
N SER A 176 -9.66 8.78 -0.54
CA SER A 176 -11.02 8.61 -1.06
C SER A 176 -11.48 9.93 -1.66
N PHE A 177 -11.62 9.98 -2.98
CA PHE A 177 -11.90 11.19 -3.74
C PHE A 177 -13.41 11.34 -4.00
N PRO A 178 -14.05 12.44 -3.56
CA PRO A 178 -15.48 12.65 -3.76
C PRO A 178 -15.79 13.32 -5.11
N VAL A 179 -16.77 12.79 -5.82
CA VAL A 179 -17.36 13.44 -7.02
C VAL A 179 -18.88 13.53 -6.83
N LEU A 180 -19.45 14.71 -7.07
CA LEU A 180 -20.90 14.89 -7.05
C LEU A 180 -21.52 14.25 -8.30
N ARG A 181 -22.51 13.38 -8.12
CA ARG A 181 -23.14 12.61 -9.20
C ARG A 181 -24.65 12.83 -9.22
N PRO A 182 -25.24 13.13 -10.40
CA PRO A 182 -26.68 13.14 -10.56
C PRO A 182 -27.23 11.72 -10.67
N SER A 183 -28.48 11.56 -10.26
CA SER A 183 -29.27 10.33 -10.44
C SER A 183 -29.78 10.25 -11.88
N LEU A 184 -30.07 9.03 -12.35
CA LEU A 184 -30.42 8.78 -13.76
C LEU A 184 -31.67 9.54 -14.27
N ARG A 185 -32.68 9.75 -13.42
CA ARG A 185 -33.98 10.34 -13.82
C ARG A 185 -34.53 11.36 -12.84
N SER A 186 -34.34 11.19 -11.53
CA SER A 186 -35.02 12.03 -10.52
C SER A 186 -34.42 13.42 -10.33
N GLY A 187 -33.24 13.69 -10.90
CA GLY A 187 -32.51 14.95 -10.72
C GLY A 187 -31.92 15.13 -9.32
N LEU A 188 -31.93 14.09 -8.48
CA LEU A 188 -31.22 14.07 -7.20
C LEU A 188 -29.71 14.01 -7.41
N GLU A 189 -28.93 14.53 -6.47
CA GLU A 189 -27.46 14.51 -6.53
C GLU A 189 -26.85 13.99 -5.22
N GLY A 190 -25.80 13.19 -5.32
CA GLY A 190 -25.08 12.66 -4.16
C GLY A 190 -23.59 12.46 -4.44
N TYR A 191 -22.77 12.45 -3.39
CA TYR A 191 -21.33 12.23 -3.53
C TYR A 191 -21.00 10.74 -3.69
N GLN A 192 -20.42 10.39 -4.83
CA GLN A 192 -19.76 9.10 -5.05
C GLN A 192 -18.29 9.25 -4.65
N TYR A 193 -17.78 8.27 -3.91
CA TYR A 193 -16.37 8.23 -3.54
C TYR A 193 -15.63 7.19 -4.39
N TYR A 194 -14.42 7.54 -4.79
CA TYR A 194 -13.50 6.70 -5.55
C TYR A 194 -12.23 6.50 -4.76
N ASP A 195 -11.77 5.25 -4.63
CA ASP A 195 -10.47 4.99 -4.02
C ASP A 195 -9.39 5.26 -5.06
N ILE A 196 -8.60 6.31 -4.81
CA ILE A 196 -7.53 6.75 -5.69
C ILE A 196 -6.19 6.50 -5.02
N ALA A 197 -5.22 6.04 -5.80
CA ALA A 197 -3.83 6.04 -5.40
C ALA A 197 -2.95 6.79 -6.42
N LEU A 198 -2.06 7.64 -5.91
CA LEU A 198 -0.99 8.27 -6.69
C LEU A 198 0.32 7.63 -6.29
N GLU A 199 1.04 7.13 -7.28
CA GLU A 199 2.31 6.47 -7.10
C GLU A 199 3.38 7.21 -7.90
N LEU A 200 4.47 7.58 -7.23
CA LEU A 200 5.69 8.07 -7.87
C LEU A 200 6.78 7.03 -7.64
N VAL A 201 7.33 6.52 -8.73
CA VAL A 201 8.50 5.64 -8.73
C VAL A 201 9.65 6.39 -9.37
N GLU A 202 10.79 6.43 -8.70
CA GLU A 202 12.05 6.81 -9.30
C GLU A 202 13.00 5.62 -9.21
N GLN A 203 13.38 5.10 -10.37
CA GLN A 203 14.30 3.97 -10.49
C GLN A 203 15.29 4.25 -11.62
N ASP A 204 16.57 4.01 -11.37
CA ASP A 204 17.65 4.26 -12.36
C ASP A 204 17.62 5.71 -12.92
N GLY A 205 17.19 6.67 -12.10
CA GLY A 205 17.06 8.08 -12.48
C GLY A 205 15.84 8.42 -13.35
N VAL A 206 14.98 7.44 -13.65
CA VAL A 206 13.74 7.64 -14.41
C VAL A 206 12.56 7.75 -13.44
N ARG A 207 11.81 8.86 -13.53
CA ARG A 207 10.57 9.07 -12.77
C ARG A 207 9.37 8.55 -13.55
N LYS A 208 8.47 7.87 -12.85
CA LYS A 208 7.19 7.39 -13.37
C LYS A 208 6.07 7.85 -12.44
N LYS A 209 5.09 8.58 -13.00
CA LYS A 209 3.88 9.01 -12.30
C LYS A 209 2.74 8.08 -12.68
N ILE A 210 2.21 7.37 -11.70
CA ILE A 210 1.16 6.38 -11.89
C ILE A 210 -0.07 6.79 -11.09
N MET A 211 -1.24 6.70 -11.72
CA MET A 211 -2.54 6.92 -11.09
C MET A 211 -3.32 5.61 -11.07
N HIS A 212 -3.95 5.31 -9.95
CA HIS A 212 -4.83 4.15 -9.78
C HIS A 212 -6.22 4.61 -9.35
N VAL A 213 -7.25 4.02 -9.94
CA VAL A 213 -8.65 4.23 -9.57
C VAL A 213 -9.33 2.87 -9.44
N ASP A 214 -10.01 2.64 -8.31
CA ASP A 214 -10.94 1.53 -8.16
C ASP A 214 -12.35 2.01 -8.55
N TYR A 215 -12.83 1.54 -9.69
CA TYR A 215 -14.14 1.86 -10.25
C TYR A 215 -15.16 0.77 -9.90
N VAL A 216 -16.26 1.16 -9.24
CA VAL A 216 -17.30 0.24 -8.76
C VAL A 216 -18.53 0.32 -9.66
N TYR A 217 -18.94 -0.82 -10.20
CA TYR A 217 -20.03 -0.91 -11.17
C TYR A 217 -20.89 -2.15 -10.93
N SER A 218 -22.06 -2.18 -11.57
CA SER A 218 -22.91 -3.37 -11.66
C SER A 218 -22.60 -4.13 -12.94
N SER A 219 -22.33 -5.43 -12.85
CA SER A 219 -22.21 -6.30 -14.01
C SER A 219 -23.38 -7.28 -14.07
N THR A 220 -24.04 -7.34 -15.22
CA THR A 220 -25.09 -8.33 -15.51
C THR A 220 -24.54 -9.34 -16.48
N CYS A 221 -24.60 -10.63 -16.16
CA CYS A 221 -24.04 -11.67 -17.00
C CYS A 221 -24.86 -11.82 -18.30
N PRO A 222 -24.25 -11.69 -19.50
CA PRO A 222 -24.94 -11.86 -20.77
C PRO A 222 -25.63 -13.22 -20.90
N CYS A 223 -24.96 -14.31 -20.50
CA CYS A 223 -25.54 -15.66 -20.51
C CYS A 223 -26.79 -15.74 -19.64
N SER A 224 -26.76 -15.14 -18.45
CA SER A 224 -27.89 -15.20 -17.52
C SER A 224 -29.09 -14.41 -18.05
N LEU A 225 -28.84 -13.25 -18.67
CA LEU A 225 -29.86 -12.46 -19.35
C LEU A 225 -30.51 -13.23 -20.49
N GLU A 226 -29.72 -13.84 -21.37
CA GLU A 226 -30.24 -14.63 -22.50
C GLU A 226 -31.10 -15.81 -22.02
N LEU A 227 -30.65 -16.54 -20.99
CA LEU A 227 -31.39 -17.67 -20.42
C LEU A 227 -32.67 -17.23 -19.71
N ALA A 228 -32.66 -16.08 -19.03
CA ALA A 228 -33.84 -15.52 -18.39
C ALA A 228 -34.88 -15.11 -19.44
N GLU A 229 -34.46 -14.46 -20.53
CA GLU A 229 -35.33 -14.10 -21.66
C GLU A 229 -35.91 -15.34 -22.35
N HIS A 230 -35.09 -16.36 -22.60
CA HIS A 230 -35.56 -17.63 -23.14
C HIS A 230 -36.63 -18.28 -22.25
N ALA A 231 -36.43 -18.30 -20.92
CA ALA A 231 -37.42 -18.84 -19.99
C ALA A 231 -38.74 -18.04 -19.99
N ARG A 232 -38.66 -16.70 -20.08
CA ARG A 232 -39.84 -15.82 -20.18
C ARG A 232 -40.61 -16.08 -21.48
N GLN A 233 -39.92 -16.14 -22.61
CA GLN A 233 -40.54 -16.23 -23.93
C GLN A 233 -41.08 -17.64 -24.23
N VAL A 234 -40.32 -18.69 -23.91
CA VAL A 234 -40.67 -20.07 -24.28
C VAL A 234 -41.58 -20.73 -23.25
N ARG A 235 -41.43 -20.39 -21.97
CA ARG A 235 -42.14 -21.05 -20.88
C ARG A 235 -43.12 -20.14 -20.13
N GLY A 236 -43.18 -18.85 -20.46
CA GLY A 236 -43.98 -17.88 -19.69
C GLY A 236 -43.54 -17.75 -18.24
N GLN A 237 -42.29 -18.15 -17.93
CA GLN A 237 -41.79 -18.22 -16.56
C GLN A 237 -41.10 -16.91 -16.21
N MET A 238 -41.50 -16.29 -15.10
CA MET A 238 -40.72 -15.21 -14.53
C MET A 238 -39.33 -15.73 -14.15
N ALA A 239 -38.30 -15.10 -14.70
CA ALA A 239 -36.89 -15.40 -14.46
C ALA A 239 -36.16 -14.06 -14.30
N THR A 240 -35.13 -14.01 -13.46
CA THR A 240 -34.33 -12.80 -13.22
C THR A 240 -32.87 -13.14 -13.53
N PRO A 241 -32.20 -12.38 -14.41
CA PRO A 241 -30.78 -12.56 -14.62
C PRO A 241 -30.00 -12.16 -13.38
N HIS A 242 -28.88 -12.82 -13.13
CA HIS A 242 -28.01 -12.41 -12.04
C HIS A 242 -27.18 -11.19 -12.43
N ALA A 243 -27.08 -10.27 -11.48
CA ALA A 243 -26.22 -9.10 -11.53
C ALA A 243 -25.52 -8.94 -10.19
N GLN A 244 -24.36 -8.31 -10.20
CA GLN A 244 -23.52 -8.16 -9.01
C GLN A 244 -22.73 -6.87 -9.01
N ARG A 245 -22.29 -6.45 -7.83
CA ARG A 245 -21.28 -5.41 -7.69
C ARG A 245 -19.94 -5.96 -8.18
N SER A 246 -19.22 -5.15 -8.95
CA SER A 246 -17.91 -5.48 -9.51
C SER A 246 -16.96 -4.32 -9.28
N VAL A 247 -15.67 -4.60 -9.28
CA VAL A 247 -14.63 -3.59 -9.13
C VAL A 247 -13.61 -3.75 -10.24
N ALA A 248 -13.27 -2.65 -10.91
CA ALA A 248 -12.14 -2.57 -11.83
C ALA A 248 -11.10 -1.63 -11.24
N ARG A 249 -9.90 -2.15 -10.93
CA ARG A 249 -8.73 -1.32 -10.63
C ARG A 249 -8.04 -0.96 -11.93
N VAL A 250 -8.17 0.29 -12.31
CA VAL A 250 -7.50 0.88 -13.48
C VAL A 250 -6.25 1.60 -13.01
N SER A 251 -5.08 1.16 -13.49
CA SER A 251 -3.77 1.75 -13.20
C SER A 251 -3.19 2.31 -14.49
N VAL A 252 -2.79 3.58 -14.51
CA VAL A 252 -2.28 4.26 -15.71
C VAL A 252 -0.94 4.93 -15.42
N LEU A 253 0.01 4.78 -16.33
CA LEU A 253 1.25 5.56 -16.35
C LEU A 253 0.98 6.84 -17.15
N LEU A 254 1.21 7.99 -16.52
CA LEU A 254 1.08 9.29 -17.17
C LEU A 254 2.22 9.50 -18.17
N ALA A 255 1.87 9.96 -19.36
CA ALA A 255 2.84 10.29 -20.40
C ALA A 255 3.66 11.54 -20.03
N ASP A 256 4.96 11.50 -20.29
CA ASP A 256 5.86 12.62 -20.02
C ASP A 256 5.49 13.85 -20.86
N GLY A 257 5.38 15.01 -20.20
CA GLY A 257 5.08 16.29 -20.87
C GLY A 257 3.65 16.42 -21.39
N ALA A 258 2.76 15.46 -21.10
CA ALA A 258 1.35 15.56 -21.42
C ALA A 258 0.64 16.60 -20.55
N GLU A 259 -0.52 17.07 -21.02
CA GLU A 259 -1.43 17.88 -20.20
C GLU A 259 -1.90 17.08 -18.97
N CYS A 260 -2.36 17.79 -17.94
CA CYS A 260 -2.86 17.18 -16.72
C CYS A 260 -4.00 16.18 -17.05
N LEU A 261 -3.82 14.92 -16.64
CA LEU A 261 -4.89 13.94 -16.58
C LEU A 261 -5.53 14.05 -15.19
N TRP A 262 -6.74 14.61 -15.13
CA TRP A 262 -7.46 14.75 -13.87
C TRP A 262 -7.97 13.40 -13.37
N PHE A 263 -8.20 13.28 -12.05
CA PHE A 263 -8.82 12.09 -11.48
C PHE A 263 -10.20 11.84 -12.11
N GLU A 264 -10.94 12.94 -12.29
CA GLU A 264 -12.24 13.01 -12.94
C GLU A 264 -12.17 12.55 -14.39
N ASP A 265 -11.10 12.82 -15.13
CA ASP A 265 -10.97 12.35 -16.52
C ASP A 265 -10.87 10.83 -16.58
N LEU A 266 -10.09 10.22 -15.68
CA LEU A 266 -9.95 8.76 -15.62
C LEU A 266 -11.25 8.10 -15.13
N ILE A 267 -11.96 8.73 -14.18
CA ILE A 267 -13.30 8.30 -13.75
C ILE A 267 -14.28 8.39 -14.92
N ASP A 268 -14.27 9.48 -15.67
CA ASP A 268 -15.15 9.71 -16.82
C ASP A 268 -14.89 8.62 -17.89
N MET A 269 -13.63 8.30 -18.20
CA MET A 269 -13.27 7.18 -19.08
C MET A 269 -13.82 5.83 -18.58
N CYS A 270 -13.76 5.57 -17.27
CA CYS A 270 -14.30 4.34 -16.70
C CYS A 270 -15.84 4.27 -16.88
N ARG A 271 -16.53 5.39 -16.69
CA ARG A 271 -17.99 5.47 -16.88
C ARG A 271 -18.40 5.34 -18.34
N ASP A 272 -17.63 5.92 -19.25
CA ASP A 272 -17.90 5.80 -20.69
C ASP A 272 -17.68 4.36 -21.16
N ALA A 273 -16.65 3.69 -20.64
CA ALA A 273 -16.38 2.28 -20.95
C ALA A 273 -17.42 1.32 -20.35
N VAL A 274 -17.82 1.54 -19.09
CA VAL A 274 -18.81 0.70 -18.39
C VAL A 274 -19.82 1.60 -17.66
N PRO A 275 -20.98 1.89 -18.28
CA PRO A 275 -21.90 2.94 -17.82
C PRO A 275 -22.73 2.57 -16.58
N THR A 276 -22.63 1.34 -16.10
CA THR A 276 -23.40 0.81 -14.98
C THR A 276 -22.78 1.10 -13.61
N GLU A 277 -22.20 2.30 -13.45
CA GLU A 277 -21.70 2.81 -12.16
C GLU A 277 -22.77 2.69 -11.06
N THR A 278 -22.36 2.32 -9.85
CA THR A 278 -23.30 2.31 -8.71
C THR A 278 -23.88 3.70 -8.45
N GLN A 279 -25.19 3.75 -8.16
CA GLN A 279 -25.89 5.01 -7.90
C GLN A 279 -25.79 5.40 -6.41
N VAL A 280 -25.65 6.69 -6.14
CA VAL A 280 -25.51 7.22 -4.76
C VAL A 280 -26.88 7.42 -4.09
N MET A 281 -27.73 8.22 -4.72
CA MET A 281 -29.08 8.54 -4.24
C MET A 281 -30.06 8.20 -5.35
N VAL A 282 -31.18 7.57 -5.01
CA VAL A 282 -32.14 7.07 -6.00
C VAL A 282 -33.58 7.20 -5.49
N LYS A 283 -34.49 7.37 -6.43
CA LYS A 283 -35.93 7.11 -6.29
C LYS A 283 -36.34 5.93 -7.16
N ARG A 284 -37.62 5.56 -7.11
CA ARG A 284 -38.19 4.42 -7.87
C ARG A 284 -37.91 4.53 -9.38
N GLU A 285 -38.03 5.73 -9.93
CA GLU A 285 -37.73 6.01 -11.34
C GLU A 285 -36.26 5.78 -11.69
N ASP A 286 -35.33 6.05 -10.78
CA ASP A 286 -33.89 5.80 -10.97
C ASP A 286 -33.56 4.31 -10.82
N GLU A 287 -34.18 3.61 -9.87
CA GLU A 287 -34.04 2.16 -9.73
C GLU A 287 -34.47 1.42 -11.00
N GLN A 288 -35.61 1.83 -11.59
CA GLN A 288 -36.06 1.31 -12.88
C GLN A 288 -35.06 1.66 -14.00
N ALA A 289 -34.59 2.91 -14.05
CA ALA A 289 -33.62 3.34 -15.05
C ALA A 289 -32.32 2.53 -14.95
N PHE A 290 -31.86 2.22 -13.73
CA PHE A 290 -30.65 1.44 -13.51
C PHE A 290 -30.84 -0.01 -13.91
N ALA A 291 -32.01 -0.60 -13.66
CA ALA A 291 -32.34 -1.94 -14.14
C ALA A 291 -32.35 -2.02 -15.68
N GLU A 292 -32.93 -1.01 -16.35
CA GLU A 292 -32.89 -0.90 -17.81
C GLU A 292 -31.47 -0.69 -18.35
N LEU A 293 -30.66 0.14 -17.68
CA LEU A 293 -29.26 0.39 -18.03
C LEU A 293 -28.42 -0.88 -17.92
N ASN A 294 -28.60 -1.69 -16.87
CA ASN A 294 -27.95 -2.98 -16.71
C ASN A 294 -28.36 -3.97 -17.79
N ALA A 295 -29.66 -4.04 -18.12
CA ALA A 295 -30.16 -4.92 -19.18
C ALA A 295 -29.65 -4.51 -20.57
N ALA A 296 -29.42 -3.21 -20.80
CA ALA A 296 -28.86 -2.70 -22.06
C ALA A 296 -27.34 -2.93 -22.18
N ASN A 297 -26.63 -3.14 -21.06
CA ASN A 297 -25.17 -3.29 -21.02
C ASN A 297 -24.74 -4.56 -20.27
N PRO A 298 -25.20 -5.77 -20.68
CA PRO A 298 -24.72 -7.01 -20.09
C PRO A 298 -23.25 -7.21 -20.49
N ILE A 299 -22.42 -7.70 -19.55
CA ILE A 299 -20.96 -7.69 -19.72
C ILE A 299 -20.28 -8.87 -19.02
N PHE A 300 -19.36 -9.53 -19.74
CA PHE A 300 -18.42 -10.49 -19.14
C PHE A 300 -17.20 -9.77 -18.55
N VAL A 301 -16.49 -10.43 -17.64
CA VAL A 301 -15.31 -9.83 -16.98
C VAL A 301 -14.17 -9.57 -17.99
N GLU A 302 -14.09 -10.36 -19.06
CA GLU A 302 -13.16 -10.17 -20.16
C GLU A 302 -13.51 -8.94 -20.99
N ASP A 303 -14.81 -8.73 -21.26
CA ASP A 303 -15.28 -7.59 -22.06
C ASP A 303 -15.16 -6.29 -21.28
N ALA A 304 -15.38 -6.31 -19.97
CA ALA A 304 -15.06 -5.18 -19.09
C ALA A 304 -13.60 -4.74 -19.24
N ALA A 305 -12.64 -5.68 -19.14
CA ALA A 305 -11.23 -5.36 -19.32
C ALA A 305 -10.92 -4.79 -20.72
N ARG A 306 -11.57 -5.30 -21.77
CA ARG A 306 -11.41 -4.82 -23.15
C ARG A 306 -11.99 -3.41 -23.34
N LEU A 307 -13.16 -3.12 -22.78
CA LEU A 307 -13.80 -1.81 -22.87
C LEU A 307 -12.99 -0.73 -22.15
N PHE A 308 -12.48 -1.02 -20.94
CA PHE A 308 -11.55 -0.10 -20.28
C PHE A 308 -10.28 0.10 -21.11
N CYS A 309 -9.70 -0.98 -21.65
CA CYS A 309 -8.52 -0.90 -22.53
C CYS A 309 -8.77 0.02 -23.74
N GLU A 310 -9.91 -0.11 -24.43
CA GLU A 310 -10.27 0.74 -25.56
C GLU A 310 -10.27 2.23 -25.19
N GLY A 311 -10.93 2.59 -24.08
CA GLY A 311 -10.94 3.97 -23.59
C GLY A 311 -9.54 4.50 -23.27
N LEU A 312 -8.74 3.71 -22.56
CA LEU A 312 -7.38 4.11 -22.14
C LEU A 312 -6.41 4.26 -23.31
N ARG A 313 -6.50 3.39 -24.34
CA ARG A 313 -5.65 3.47 -25.54
C ARG A 313 -5.90 4.70 -26.39
N ASN A 314 -7.09 5.26 -26.30
CA ASN A 314 -7.49 6.43 -27.09
C ASN A 314 -7.05 7.76 -26.46
N ASP A 315 -6.51 7.76 -25.23
CA ASP A 315 -6.01 8.97 -24.58
C ASP A 315 -4.48 9.06 -24.63
N ALA A 316 -3.97 10.08 -25.33
CA ALA A 316 -2.54 10.29 -25.51
C ALA A 316 -1.78 10.68 -24.23
N ARG A 317 -2.48 11.02 -23.14
CA ARG A 317 -1.88 11.32 -21.82
C ARG A 317 -1.51 10.04 -21.06
N ILE A 318 -1.87 8.86 -21.57
CA ILE A 318 -1.60 7.54 -20.97
C ILE A 318 -0.60 6.77 -21.83
N SER A 319 0.52 6.34 -21.24
CA SER A 319 1.56 5.58 -21.96
C SER A 319 1.41 4.07 -21.79
N ASP A 320 1.29 3.61 -20.54
CA ASP A 320 1.11 2.21 -20.16
C ASP A 320 -0.11 2.11 -19.24
N PHE A 321 -0.76 0.96 -19.18
CA PHE A 321 -1.84 0.75 -18.22
C PHE A 321 -2.04 -0.72 -17.85
N ARG A 322 -2.77 -0.92 -16.75
CA ARG A 322 -3.27 -2.21 -16.31
C ARG A 322 -4.70 -2.08 -15.85
N VAL A 323 -5.54 -3.01 -16.29
CA VAL A 323 -6.91 -3.18 -15.82
C VAL A 323 -7.00 -4.51 -15.11
N VAL A 324 -7.40 -4.49 -13.83
CA VAL A 324 -7.74 -5.71 -13.09
C VAL A 324 -9.21 -5.64 -12.72
N ALA A 325 -10.02 -6.55 -13.25
CA ALA A 325 -11.44 -6.60 -12.99
C ALA A 325 -11.79 -7.83 -12.13
N SER A 326 -12.71 -7.63 -11.20
CA SER A 326 -13.34 -8.70 -10.42
C SER A 326 -14.85 -8.52 -10.44
N HIS A 327 -15.56 -9.51 -11.00
CA HIS A 327 -17.01 -9.64 -10.90
C HIS A 327 -17.32 -10.52 -9.68
N GLN A 328 -17.96 -9.93 -8.68
CA GLN A 328 -18.26 -10.63 -7.42
C GLN A 328 -19.50 -11.50 -7.60
N GLU A 329 -19.32 -12.67 -8.22
CA GLU A 329 -20.41 -13.50 -8.70
C GLU A 329 -21.47 -13.77 -7.63
N SER A 330 -22.73 -13.46 -7.96
CA SER A 330 -23.86 -13.66 -7.05
C SER A 330 -24.36 -15.10 -7.04
N LEU A 331 -24.08 -15.87 -8.11
CA LEU A 331 -24.49 -17.28 -8.23
C LEU A 331 -23.44 -18.25 -7.65
N HIS A 332 -22.19 -17.82 -7.52
CA HIS A 332 -21.08 -18.68 -7.11
C HIS A 332 -20.46 -18.20 -5.79
N SER A 333 -19.67 -19.06 -5.14
CA SER A 333 -18.92 -18.72 -3.93
C SER A 333 -17.49 -18.26 -4.23
N HIS A 334 -17.27 -17.70 -5.42
CA HIS A 334 -16.00 -17.22 -5.93
C HIS A 334 -16.22 -16.11 -6.97
N ASP A 335 -15.21 -15.27 -7.20
CA ASP A 335 -15.31 -14.18 -8.17
C ASP A 335 -14.79 -14.61 -9.55
N ALA A 336 -15.34 -14.03 -10.62
CA ALA A 336 -14.76 -14.09 -11.94
C ALA A 336 -13.78 -12.91 -12.11
N VAL A 337 -12.55 -13.19 -12.54
CA VAL A 337 -11.47 -12.18 -12.56
C VAL A 337 -10.78 -12.10 -13.92
N SER A 338 -10.30 -10.91 -14.27
CA SER A 338 -9.47 -10.70 -15.45
C SER A 338 -8.35 -9.69 -15.18
N VAL A 339 -7.24 -9.84 -15.91
CA VAL A 339 -6.11 -8.91 -15.90
C VAL A 339 -5.74 -8.62 -17.35
N LEU A 340 -5.66 -7.34 -17.69
CA LEU A 340 -5.15 -6.85 -18.97
C LEU A 340 -4.05 -5.84 -18.69
N VAL A 341 -2.92 -5.96 -19.39
CA VAL A 341 -1.79 -5.05 -19.30
C VAL A 341 -1.41 -4.60 -20.71
N GLU A 342 -1.20 -3.29 -20.88
CA GLU A 342 -0.61 -2.69 -22.07
C GLU A 342 0.67 -1.96 -21.64
N GLY A 343 1.78 -2.24 -22.34
CA GLY A 343 3.10 -1.67 -22.03
C GLY A 343 3.87 -2.41 -20.92
N PRO A 344 5.17 -2.13 -20.77
CA PRO A 344 6.06 -2.87 -19.88
C PRO A 344 5.89 -2.53 -18.39
N THR A 345 5.35 -1.36 -18.03
CA THR A 345 5.40 -0.86 -16.64
C THR A 345 4.67 -1.75 -15.63
N PHE A 346 3.60 -2.43 -16.05
CA PHE A 346 2.80 -3.30 -15.18
C PHE A 346 2.97 -4.79 -15.47
N ALA A 347 3.84 -5.15 -16.41
CA ALA A 347 4.09 -6.53 -16.81
C ALA A 347 4.74 -7.30 -15.66
N ASN A 348 4.09 -8.37 -15.20
CA ASN A 348 4.60 -9.26 -14.15
C ASN A 348 4.25 -10.70 -14.52
N GLU A 349 5.21 -11.62 -14.39
CA GLU A 349 4.97 -13.06 -14.60
C GLU A 349 4.18 -13.68 -13.43
N SER A 350 4.39 -13.18 -12.21
CA SER A 350 3.69 -13.62 -11.02
C SER A 350 2.71 -12.55 -10.55
N LEU A 351 1.55 -12.99 -10.07
CA LEU A 351 0.56 -12.13 -9.41
C LEU A 351 0.66 -12.28 -7.90
N ASP A 352 0.49 -11.17 -7.18
CA ASP A 352 0.37 -11.21 -5.73
C ASP A 352 -0.88 -12.04 -5.33
N PRO A 353 -0.77 -13.01 -4.39
CA PRO A 353 -1.91 -13.84 -3.99
C PRO A 353 -3.12 -13.08 -3.45
N GLN A 354 -2.93 -11.85 -2.97
CA GLN A 354 -3.99 -10.97 -2.46
C GLN A 354 -4.49 -9.97 -3.52
N LEU A 355 -3.94 -9.96 -4.74
CA LEU A 355 -4.31 -8.97 -5.77
C LEU A 355 -5.83 -8.87 -5.94
N PHE A 356 -6.50 -10.00 -6.17
CA PHE A 356 -7.94 -10.04 -6.38
C PHE A 356 -8.75 -9.84 -5.08
N ALA A 357 -8.22 -10.30 -3.94
CA ALA A 357 -8.87 -10.12 -2.64
C ALA A 357 -8.98 -8.64 -2.22
N THR A 358 -8.21 -7.76 -2.85
CA THR A 358 -8.29 -6.30 -2.64
C THR A 358 -9.30 -5.59 -3.55
N LEU A 359 -9.89 -6.27 -4.54
CA LEU A 359 -10.92 -5.72 -5.43
C LEU A 359 -12.31 -5.88 -4.81
N ILE A 360 -12.46 -5.32 -3.61
CA ILE A 360 -13.71 -5.33 -2.87
C ILE A 360 -14.08 -3.91 -2.48
N HIS A 361 -15.33 -3.52 -2.70
CA HIS A 361 -15.87 -2.30 -2.13
C HIS A 361 -16.04 -2.50 -0.63
N ARG A 362 -15.14 -1.92 0.16
CA ARG A 362 -15.20 -1.89 1.62
C ARG A 362 -16.08 -0.70 2.00
N GLY A 363 -17.38 -0.98 2.17
CA GLY A 363 -18.43 0.04 2.29
C GLY A 363 -18.29 1.02 3.44
#